data_AF-A0A061ANV1-F1
#
_entry.id   AF-A0A061ANV1-F1
#
_cell.length_a   1.000
_cell.length_b   1.000
_cell.length_c   1.000
_cell.angle_alpha   90.00
_cell.angle_beta   90.00
_cell.angle_gamma   90.00
#
_symmetry.space_group_name_H-M   'P 1'
#
loop_
_entity.id
_entity.type
_entity.pdbx_description
1 polymer ?
#
loop_
_entity_poly.entity_id
_entity_poly.type
_entity_poly.pdbx_seq_one_letter_code
_entity_poly.pdbx_strand_id
1 'polypeptide(L)'
;MSDVQPSYWRAISGARGTYNLILGTALGSTVWHSFIGGPTAYKALPRQQFGHLQSRLFPRFFALQTTSALALLGLYARGGGKVSWTGWWRSGSDRTVQALMLLVLTGAANWIVVGPWTTAVMKRRHRKERIEGKDYSDPDASSEMKALNSRFAFLHSVSSLLNLGWLVTAAAHAAFVAEYGTTRA
;
A
#
# COMPACT_ATOMS: atom_id res chain seq x y z
N MET A 1 -25.28 10.28 -30.75
CA MET A 1 -24.11 10.25 -29.83
C MET A 1 -23.06 11.21 -30.38
N SER A 2 -23.44 12.48 -30.46
CA SER A 2 -22.70 13.57 -31.09
C SER A 2 -21.65 14.14 -30.13
N ASP A 3 -20.41 14.20 -30.64
CA ASP A 3 -19.30 15.07 -30.23
C ASP A 3 -18.96 15.12 -28.74
N VAL A 4 -18.34 14.04 -28.25
CA VAL A 4 -17.41 14.19 -27.12
C VAL A 4 -16.25 15.06 -27.61
N GLN A 5 -16.25 16.34 -27.22
CA GLN A 5 -15.20 17.30 -27.53
C GLN A 5 -13.80 16.67 -27.31
N PRO A 6 -12.83 16.81 -28.25
CA PRO A 6 -11.49 16.22 -28.16
C PRO A 6 -10.68 16.57 -26.89
N SER A 7 -11.18 17.53 -26.10
CA SER A 7 -10.65 17.91 -24.79
C SER A 7 -10.91 16.87 -23.70
N TYR A 8 -12.06 16.19 -23.70
CA TYR A 8 -12.40 15.18 -22.68
C TYR A 8 -11.53 13.93 -22.80
N TRP A 9 -11.31 13.44 -24.02
CA TRP A 9 -10.41 12.31 -24.22
C TRP A 9 -8.98 12.64 -23.82
N ARG A 10 -8.46 13.82 -24.18
CA ARG A 10 -7.14 14.29 -23.73
C ARG A 10 -7.05 14.47 -22.21
N ALA A 11 -8.14 14.81 -21.53
CA ALA A 11 -8.15 14.95 -20.07
C ALA A 11 -7.94 13.61 -19.34
N ILE A 12 -8.23 12.48 -19.98
CA ILE A 12 -8.09 11.13 -19.40
C ILE A 12 -6.85 10.42 -19.97
N SER A 13 -6.62 10.53 -21.29
CA SER A 13 -5.50 9.87 -22.00
C SER A 13 -4.19 10.66 -21.98
N GLY A 14 -4.23 11.96 -21.66
CA GLY A 14 -3.04 12.79 -21.52
C GLY A 14 -2.25 12.43 -20.27
N ALA A 15 -0.94 12.67 -20.29
CA ALA A 15 -0.02 12.28 -19.21
C ALA A 15 -0.49 12.77 -17.82
N ARG A 16 -1.00 14.00 -17.71
CA ARG A 16 -1.54 14.56 -16.45
C ARG A 16 -2.81 13.85 -15.99
N GLY A 17 -3.72 13.55 -16.92
CA GLY A 17 -4.94 12.80 -16.65
C GLY A 17 -4.64 11.40 -16.13
N THR A 18 -3.80 10.67 -16.86
CA THR A 18 -3.33 9.33 -16.49
C THR A 18 -2.62 9.36 -15.13
N TYR A 19 -1.78 10.36 -14.86
CA TYR A 19 -1.12 10.53 -13.58
C TYR A 19 -2.14 10.65 -12.43
N ASN A 20 -3.12 11.54 -12.57
CA ASN A 20 -4.13 11.76 -11.54
C ASN A 20 -5.03 10.54 -11.32
N LEU A 21 -5.38 9.81 -12.39
CA LEU A 21 -6.17 8.58 -12.28
C LEU A 21 -5.41 7.48 -11.53
N ILE A 22 -4.12 7.31 -11.80
CA ILE A 22 -3.29 6.34 -11.09
C ILE A 22 -3.16 6.73 -9.61
N LEU A 23 -2.82 8.00 -9.34
CA LEU A 23 -2.66 8.50 -7.98
C LEU A 23 -3.96 8.40 -7.17
N GLY A 24 -5.08 8.85 -7.75
CA GLY A 24 -6.41 8.78 -7.13
C GLY A 24 -6.85 7.34 -6.89
N THR A 25 -6.63 6.44 -7.85
CA THR A 25 -6.97 5.01 -7.70
C THR A 25 -6.18 4.36 -6.57
N ALA A 26 -4.86 4.58 -6.52
CA ALA A 26 -4.00 3.99 -5.50
C ALA A 26 -4.30 4.54 -4.10
N LEU A 27 -4.47 5.86 -3.98
CA LEU A 27 -4.84 6.52 -2.72
C LEU A 27 -6.23 6.08 -2.25
N GLY A 28 -7.23 6.14 -3.13
CA GLY A 28 -8.61 5.75 -2.82
C GLY A 28 -8.73 4.28 -2.42
N SER A 29 -8.04 3.39 -3.13
CA SER A 29 -7.99 1.96 -2.77
C SER A 29 -7.34 1.74 -1.40
N THR A 30 -6.28 2.50 -1.09
CA THR A 30 -5.60 2.44 0.20
C THR A 30 -6.51 2.90 1.34
N VAL A 31 -7.15 4.06 1.19
CA VAL A 31 -8.12 4.58 2.17
C VAL A 31 -9.27 3.58 2.36
N TRP A 32 -9.87 3.13 1.27
CA TRP A 32 -11.00 2.21 1.34
C TRP A 32 -10.63 0.90 2.04
N HIS A 33 -9.53 0.26 1.65
CA HIS A 33 -9.14 -1.01 2.25
C HIS A 33 -8.73 -0.85 3.72
N SER A 34 -7.91 0.17 4.06
CA SER A 34 -7.39 0.34 5.42
C SER A 34 -8.46 0.72 6.43
N PHE A 35 -9.46 1.53 6.06
CA PHE A 35 -10.43 2.07 7.02
C PHE A 35 -11.84 1.52 6.89
N ILE A 36 -12.19 0.93 5.74
CA ILE A 36 -13.55 0.44 5.48
C ILE A 36 -13.52 -1.06 5.23
N GLY A 37 -12.89 -1.51 4.14
CA GLY A 37 -12.90 -2.91 3.72
C GLY A 37 -12.27 -3.85 4.75
N GLY A 38 -11.09 -3.51 5.29
CA GLY A 38 -10.39 -4.29 6.31
C GLY A 38 -11.18 -4.40 7.62
N PRO A 39 -11.55 -3.28 8.26
CA PRO A 39 -12.34 -3.29 9.50
C PRO A 39 -13.70 -3.97 9.35
N THR A 40 -14.41 -3.76 8.23
CA THR A 40 -15.68 -4.45 7.95
C THR A 40 -15.47 -5.95 7.85
N ALA A 41 -14.47 -6.41 7.10
CA ALA A 41 -14.17 -7.84 6.98
C ALA A 41 -13.73 -8.46 8.32
N TYR A 42 -12.97 -7.73 9.14
CA TYR A 42 -12.54 -8.18 10.47
C TYR A 42 -13.74 -8.38 11.40
N LYS A 43 -14.72 -7.47 11.37
CA LYS A 43 -15.94 -7.56 12.19
C LYS A 43 -16.91 -8.63 11.68
N ALA A 44 -16.95 -8.88 10.38
CA ALA A 44 -17.93 -9.76 9.76
C ALA A 44 -17.50 -11.23 9.65
N LEU A 45 -16.19 -11.52 9.68
CA LEU A 45 -15.67 -12.88 9.43
C LEU A 45 -15.02 -13.49 10.68
N PRO A 46 -15.17 -14.81 10.90
CA PRO A 46 -14.32 -15.53 11.84
C PRO A 46 -12.84 -15.29 11.54
N ARG A 47 -12.01 -15.13 12.58
CA ARG A 47 -10.60 -14.72 12.45
C ARG A 47 -9.79 -15.54 11.44
N GLN A 48 -9.96 -16.86 11.40
CA GLN A 48 -9.23 -17.68 10.43
C GLN A 48 -9.67 -17.43 8.98
N GLN A 49 -10.95 -17.15 8.74
CA GLN A 49 -11.47 -16.76 7.43
C GLN A 49 -11.01 -15.35 7.04
N PHE A 50 -11.06 -14.41 7.99
CA PHE A 50 -10.50 -13.07 7.80
C PHE A 50 -9.02 -13.15 7.38
N GLY A 51 -8.18 -13.86 8.14
CA GLY A 51 -6.77 -14.03 7.81
C GLY A 51 -6.56 -14.71 6.45
N HIS A 52 -7.40 -15.68 6.09
CA HIS A 52 -7.36 -16.28 4.75
C HIS A 52 -7.66 -15.25 3.65
N LEU A 53 -8.74 -14.48 3.79
CA LEU A 53 -9.10 -13.42 2.85
C LEU A 53 -7.97 -12.40 2.72
N GLN A 54 -7.43 -11.92 3.84
CA GLN A 54 -6.32 -10.97 3.86
C GLN A 54 -5.07 -11.53 3.16
N SER A 55 -4.76 -12.83 3.33
CA SER A 55 -3.62 -13.46 2.63
C SER A 55 -3.77 -13.48 1.10
N ARG A 56 -5.00 -13.34 0.59
CA ARG A 56 -5.27 -13.18 -0.85
C ARG A 56 -5.29 -11.71 -1.26
N LEU A 57 -5.82 -10.82 -0.43
CA LEU A 57 -5.95 -9.40 -0.76
C LEU A 57 -4.60 -8.67 -0.70
N PHE A 58 -3.85 -8.82 0.39
CA PHE A 58 -2.65 -8.01 0.64
C PHE A 58 -1.59 -8.07 -0.46
N PRO A 59 -1.26 -9.23 -1.08
CA PRO A 59 -0.31 -9.24 -2.18
C PRO A 59 -0.76 -8.38 -3.37
N ARG A 60 -2.06 -8.35 -3.68
CA ARG A 60 -2.61 -7.52 -4.78
C ARG A 60 -2.69 -6.05 -4.39
N PHE A 61 -3.06 -5.80 -3.14
CA PHE A 61 -3.13 -4.47 -2.56
C PHE A 61 -1.76 -3.77 -2.54
N PHE A 62 -0.72 -4.45 -2.04
CA PHE A 62 0.64 -3.91 -2.03
C PHE A 62 1.22 -3.83 -3.45
N ALA A 63 0.90 -4.77 -4.34
CA ALA A 63 1.26 -4.66 -5.76
C ALA A 63 0.67 -3.39 -6.39
N LEU A 64 -0.61 -3.09 -6.16
CA LEU A 64 -1.26 -1.88 -6.65
C LEU A 64 -0.53 -0.63 -6.14
N GLN A 65 -0.20 -0.57 -4.85
CA GLN A 65 0.56 0.55 -4.27
C GLN A 65 1.93 0.73 -4.92
N THR A 66 2.75 -0.33 -5.00
CA THR A 66 4.10 -0.27 -5.54
C THR A 66 4.10 0.06 -7.03
N THR A 67 3.29 -0.64 -7.83
CA THR A 67 3.26 -0.45 -9.28
C THR A 67 2.69 0.90 -9.67
N SER A 68 1.70 1.41 -8.94
CA SER A 68 1.19 2.78 -9.14
C SER A 68 2.29 3.81 -8.84
N ALA A 69 3.00 3.68 -7.72
CA ALA A 69 4.09 4.59 -7.38
C ALA A 69 5.22 4.58 -8.43
N LEU A 70 5.58 3.40 -8.94
CA LEU A 70 6.56 3.27 -10.04
C LEU A 70 6.05 3.91 -11.33
N ALA A 71 4.78 3.70 -11.69
CA ALA A 71 4.18 4.30 -12.88
C ALA A 71 4.16 5.83 -12.78
N LEU A 72 3.79 6.38 -11.62
CA LEU A 72 3.82 7.81 -11.35
C LEU A 72 5.24 8.37 -11.45
N LEU A 73 6.25 7.68 -10.90
CA LEU A 73 7.66 8.08 -11.02
C LEU A 73 8.12 8.10 -12.48
N GLY A 74 7.73 7.08 -13.26
CA GLY A 74 8.02 7.01 -14.69
C GLY A 74 7.34 8.12 -15.50
N LEU A 75 6.07 8.41 -15.23
CA LEU A 75 5.34 9.53 -15.86
C LEU A 75 5.97 10.87 -15.50
N TYR A 76 6.36 11.06 -14.24
CA TYR A 76 7.03 12.28 -13.78
C TYR A 76 8.38 12.49 -14.49
N ALA A 77 9.19 11.43 -14.59
CA ALA A 77 10.47 11.48 -15.30
C ALA A 77 10.29 11.81 -16.79
N ARG A 78 9.31 11.18 -17.46
CA ARG A 78 8.99 11.44 -18.88
C ARG A 78 8.46 12.84 -19.13
N GLY A 79 7.83 13.46 -18.13
CA GLY A 79 7.37 14.85 -18.17
C GLY A 79 8.49 15.88 -18.11
N GLY A 80 9.74 15.49 -17.86
CA GLY A 80 10.87 16.42 -17.69
C GLY A 80 11.33 16.58 -16.23
N GLY A 81 10.73 15.83 -15.29
CA GLY A 81 11.18 15.77 -13.91
C GLY A 81 12.58 15.18 -13.78
N LYS A 82 13.46 15.86 -13.04
CA LYS A 82 14.85 15.40 -12.83
C LYS A 82 14.90 14.36 -11.70
N VAL A 83 14.85 13.08 -12.05
CA VAL A 83 14.97 11.98 -11.08
C VAL A 83 16.44 11.70 -10.78
N SER A 84 16.86 11.97 -9.54
CA SER A 84 18.20 11.60 -9.03
C SER A 84 18.13 10.32 -8.22
N TRP A 85 18.68 9.22 -8.73
CA TRP A 85 18.61 7.90 -8.07
C TRP A 85 19.47 7.78 -6.81
N THR A 86 20.56 8.54 -6.72
CA THR A 86 21.54 8.44 -5.61
C THR A 86 21.47 9.59 -4.61
N GLY A 87 20.70 10.64 -4.92
CA GLY A 87 20.57 11.85 -4.10
C GLY A 87 19.15 12.26 -3.77
N TRP A 88 18.14 11.44 -4.10
CA TRP A 88 16.73 11.78 -3.90
C TRP A 88 16.41 12.17 -2.45
N TRP A 89 17.08 11.57 -1.46
CA TRP A 89 16.85 11.78 -0.03
C TRP A 89 17.49 13.06 0.54
N ARG A 90 18.31 13.79 -0.23
CA ARG A 90 19.03 14.97 0.26
C ARG A 90 18.11 16.18 0.40
N SER A 91 18.40 17.03 1.39
CA SER A 91 17.76 18.34 1.52
C SER A 91 17.96 19.16 0.24
N GLY A 92 16.87 19.73 -0.31
CA GLY A 92 16.86 20.43 -1.59
C GLY A 92 16.60 19.57 -2.83
N SER A 93 16.49 18.25 -2.68
CA SER A 93 16.02 17.37 -3.76
C SER A 93 14.54 17.64 -4.10
N ASP A 94 14.14 17.25 -5.31
CA ASP A 94 12.77 17.38 -5.79
C ASP A 94 11.79 16.64 -4.85
N ARG A 95 10.83 17.40 -4.29
CA ARG A 95 9.85 16.87 -3.33
C ARG A 95 8.94 15.81 -3.95
N THR A 96 8.64 15.92 -5.25
CA THR A 96 7.87 14.90 -5.97
C THR A 96 8.66 13.61 -6.07
N VAL A 97 9.95 13.68 -6.41
CA VAL A 97 10.82 12.50 -6.46
C VAL A 97 10.95 11.88 -5.08
N GLN A 98 11.13 12.68 -4.03
CA GLN A 98 11.16 12.19 -2.65
C GLN A 98 9.90 11.42 -2.25
N ALA A 99 8.73 12.02 -2.49
CA ALA A 99 7.45 11.39 -2.18
C ALA A 99 7.29 10.08 -2.95
N LEU A 100 7.49 10.09 -4.27
CA LEU A 100 7.32 8.90 -5.11
C LEU A 100 8.31 7.79 -4.76
N MET A 101 9.57 8.11 -4.44
CA MET A 101 10.55 7.13 -3.96
C MET A 101 10.13 6.52 -2.62
N LEU A 102 9.64 7.32 -1.68
CA LEU A 102 9.14 6.81 -0.40
C LEU A 102 7.93 5.88 -0.58
N LEU A 103 7.01 6.21 -1.49
CA LEU A 103 5.87 5.36 -1.86
C LEU A 103 6.33 4.03 -2.46
N VAL A 104 7.31 4.06 -3.38
CA VAL A 104 7.90 2.84 -3.97
C VAL A 104 8.52 1.97 -2.89
N LEU A 105 9.36 2.55 -2.03
CA LEU A 105 10.12 1.79 -1.03
C LEU A 105 9.22 1.17 0.04
N THR A 106 8.28 1.94 0.59
CA THR A 106 7.34 1.43 1.62
C THR A 106 6.40 0.39 1.05
N GLY A 107 5.85 0.64 -0.14
CA GLY A 107 5.00 -0.33 -0.86
C GLY A 107 5.77 -1.62 -1.17
N ALA A 108 6.97 -1.52 -1.75
CA ALA A 108 7.78 -2.68 -2.13
C ALA A 108 8.25 -3.49 -0.91
N ALA A 109 8.63 -2.82 0.18
CA ALA A 109 8.96 -3.48 1.44
C ALA A 109 7.79 -4.31 1.97
N ASN A 110 6.56 -3.76 1.91
CA ASN A 110 5.36 -4.50 2.28
C ASN A 110 5.05 -5.63 1.31
N TRP A 111 5.16 -5.40 0.00
CA TRP A 111 4.78 -6.37 -1.01
C TRP A 111 5.70 -7.59 -1.03
N ILE A 112 7.01 -7.37 -0.99
CA ILE A 112 8.02 -8.38 -1.29
C ILE A 112 8.56 -9.04 -0.01
N VAL A 113 8.59 -8.31 1.10
CA VAL A 113 9.27 -8.76 2.33
C VAL A 113 8.29 -8.93 3.49
N VAL A 114 7.75 -7.82 4.01
CA VAL A 114 7.02 -7.82 5.28
C VAL A 114 5.66 -8.51 5.16
N GLY A 115 4.90 -8.27 4.10
CA GLY A 115 3.61 -8.90 3.85
C GLY A 115 3.68 -10.43 3.72
N PRO A 116 4.57 -10.98 2.86
CA PRO A 116 4.80 -12.42 2.77
C PRO A 116 5.19 -13.06 4.11
N TRP A 117 6.10 -12.43 4.86
CA TRP A 117 6.52 -12.93 6.18
C TRP A 117 5.38 -12.91 7.20
N THR A 118 4.61 -11.82 7.24
CA THR A 118 3.42 -11.70 8.11
C THR A 118 2.42 -12.80 7.81
N THR A 119 2.14 -13.04 6.53
CA THR A 119 1.22 -14.09 6.07
C THR A 119 1.73 -15.49 6.43
N ALA A 120 3.03 -15.74 6.30
CA ALA A 120 3.62 -17.02 6.68
C ALA A 120 3.46 -17.31 8.19
N VAL A 121 3.73 -16.32 9.04
CA VAL A 121 3.56 -16.45 10.50
C VAL A 121 2.08 -16.61 10.86
N MET A 122 1.17 -15.86 10.24
CA MET A 122 -0.28 -16.03 10.42
C MET A 122 -0.74 -17.46 10.10
N LYS A 123 -0.27 -18.04 8.97
CA LYS A 123 -0.61 -19.42 8.59
C LYS A 123 -0.08 -20.44 9.60
N ARG A 124 1.16 -20.26 10.09
CA ARG A 124 1.77 -21.13 11.13
C ARG A 124 0.95 -21.06 12.43
N ARG A 125 0.60 -19.86 12.86
CA ARG A 125 -0.27 -19.62 14.03
C ARG A 125 -1.63 -20.29 13.88
N HIS A 126 -2.34 -20.08 12.77
CA HIS A 126 -3.64 -20.74 12.54
C HIS A 126 -3.52 -22.28 12.54
N ARG A 127 -2.41 -22.82 12.00
CA ARG A 127 -2.14 -24.26 12.07
C ARG A 127 -1.94 -24.73 13.50
N LYS A 128 -1.19 -23.98 14.31
CA LYS A 128 -0.95 -24.31 15.71
C LYS A 128 -2.25 -24.31 16.50
N GLU A 129 -3.13 -23.33 16.28
CA GLU A 129 -4.44 -23.24 16.96
C GLU A 129 -5.28 -24.50 16.71
N ARG A 130 -5.29 -25.01 15.47
CA ARG A 130 -6.01 -26.26 15.13
C ARG A 130 -5.41 -27.50 15.77
N ILE A 131 -4.08 -27.55 15.93
CA ILE A 131 -3.38 -28.69 16.54
C ILE A 131 -3.60 -28.71 18.05
N GLU A 132 -3.53 -27.54 18.70
CA GLU A 132 -3.75 -27.43 20.15
C GLU A 132 -5.23 -27.50 20.53
N GLY A 133 -6.14 -27.23 19.59
CA GLY A 133 -7.56 -27.03 19.91
C GLY A 133 -7.81 -25.78 20.76
N LYS A 134 -6.85 -24.87 20.80
CA LYS A 134 -6.87 -23.64 21.62
C LYS A 134 -6.86 -22.41 20.74
N ASP A 135 -7.60 -21.39 21.17
CA ASP A 135 -7.47 -20.07 20.55
C ASP A 135 -6.12 -19.44 20.93
N TYR A 136 -5.67 -18.50 20.11
CA TYR A 136 -4.39 -17.81 20.32
C TYR A 136 -4.33 -17.03 21.63
N SER A 137 -5.47 -16.56 22.15
CA SER A 137 -5.52 -15.82 23.42
C SER A 137 -5.79 -16.72 24.63
N ASP A 138 -5.83 -18.04 24.45
CA ASP A 138 -6.00 -18.99 25.55
C ASP A 138 -4.85 -18.84 26.57
N PRO A 139 -5.13 -18.66 27.88
CA PRO A 139 -4.10 -18.54 28.91
C PRO A 139 -3.11 -19.71 28.92
N ASP A 140 -3.61 -20.90 28.62
CA ASP A 140 -2.89 -22.17 28.61
C ASP A 140 -2.33 -22.50 27.21
N ALA A 141 -2.32 -21.54 26.29
CA ALA A 141 -1.67 -21.70 24.99
C ALA A 141 -0.18 -22.00 25.16
N SER A 142 0.36 -22.86 24.30
CA SER A 142 1.77 -23.26 24.37
C SER A 142 2.73 -22.07 24.24
N SER A 143 3.97 -22.25 24.70
CA SER A 143 5.05 -21.28 24.50
C SER A 143 5.29 -20.98 23.02
N GLU A 144 5.15 -21.99 22.14
CA GLU A 144 5.25 -21.83 20.69
C GLU A 144 4.11 -20.96 20.14
N MET A 145 2.87 -21.16 20.59
CA MET A 145 1.74 -20.30 20.21
C MET A 145 1.99 -18.85 20.63
N LYS A 146 2.42 -18.64 21.88
CA LYS A 146 2.73 -17.29 22.42
C LYS A 146 3.84 -16.62 21.61
N ALA A 147 4.87 -17.35 21.21
CA ALA A 147 5.93 -16.85 20.35
C ALA A 147 5.41 -16.47 18.94
N LEU A 148 4.56 -17.31 18.34
CA LEU A 148 3.92 -17.01 17.05
C LEU A 148 3.02 -15.78 17.11
N ASN A 149 2.29 -15.58 18.22
CA ASN A 149 1.46 -14.41 18.45
C ASN A 149 2.29 -13.13 18.52
N SER A 150 3.36 -13.13 19.30
CA SER A 150 4.28 -12.00 19.42
C SER A 150 4.91 -11.68 18.05
N ARG A 151 5.38 -12.70 17.33
CA ARG A 151 5.98 -12.51 16.01
C ARG A 151 4.97 -11.98 15.00
N PHE A 152 3.73 -12.46 15.02
CA PHE A 152 2.66 -11.95 14.18
C PHE A 152 2.36 -10.49 14.50
N ALA A 153 2.19 -10.14 15.78
CA ALA A 153 1.92 -8.78 16.22
C ALA A 153 3.02 -7.81 15.76
N PHE A 154 4.29 -8.18 15.95
CA PHE A 154 5.41 -7.37 15.50
C PHE A 154 5.39 -7.14 13.97
N LEU A 155 5.32 -8.21 13.18
CA LEU A 155 5.35 -8.11 11.72
C LEU A 155 4.13 -7.36 11.16
N HIS A 156 2.95 -7.62 11.73
CA HIS A 156 1.72 -6.91 11.38
C HIS A 156 1.84 -5.41 11.67
N SER A 157 2.37 -5.03 12.84
CA SER A 157 2.59 -3.62 13.20
C SER A 157 3.57 -2.94 12.25
N VAL A 158 4.69 -3.59 11.91
CA VAL A 158 5.64 -3.06 10.91
C VAL A 158 4.95 -2.87 9.56
N SER A 159 4.15 -3.84 9.11
CA SER A 159 3.41 -3.74 7.85
C SER A 159 2.42 -2.58 7.85
N SER A 160 1.68 -2.42 8.96
CA SER A 160 0.72 -1.33 9.16
C SER A 160 1.39 0.05 9.18
N LEU A 161 2.57 0.18 9.81
CA LEU A 161 3.33 1.44 9.80
C LEU A 161 3.86 1.80 8.41
N LEU A 162 4.38 0.82 7.66
CA LEU A 162 4.77 1.02 6.26
C LEU A 162 3.57 1.48 5.41
N ASN A 163 2.40 0.86 5.60
CA ASN A 163 1.18 1.25 4.90
C ASN A 163 0.67 2.64 5.32
N LEU A 164 0.76 2.99 6.60
CA LEU A 164 0.41 4.32 7.09
C LEU A 164 1.33 5.40 6.52
N GLY A 165 2.64 5.13 6.48
CA GLY A 165 3.61 6.00 5.82
C GLY A 165 3.28 6.19 4.35
N TRP A 166 3.00 5.09 3.63
CA TRP A 166 2.56 5.14 2.24
C TRP A 166 1.32 6.01 2.06
N LEU A 167 0.28 5.81 2.89
CA LEU A 167 -0.96 6.57 2.85
C LEU A 167 -0.74 8.07 3.07
N VAL A 168 -0.02 8.44 4.13
CA VAL A 168 0.24 9.85 4.47
C VAL A 168 1.03 10.53 3.36
N THR A 169 2.07 9.87 2.83
CA THR A 169 2.84 10.39 1.71
C THR A 169 2.00 10.53 0.45
N ALA A 170 1.15 9.56 0.12
CA ALA A 170 0.30 9.60 -1.06
C ALA A 170 -0.75 10.71 -0.97
N ALA A 171 -1.35 10.90 0.21
CA ALA A 171 -2.30 11.97 0.46
C ALA A 171 -1.64 13.36 0.37
N ALA A 172 -0.47 13.54 0.99
CA ALA A 172 0.29 14.79 0.91
C ALA A 172 0.73 15.09 -0.52
N HIS A 173 1.17 14.07 -1.26
CA HIS A 173 1.53 14.20 -2.67
C HIS A 173 0.34 14.54 -3.56
N ALA A 174 -0.82 13.91 -3.33
CA ALA A 174 -2.06 14.24 -4.03
C ALA A 174 -2.50 15.68 -3.79
N ALA A 175 -2.43 16.16 -2.54
CA ALA A 175 -2.71 17.56 -2.21
C ALA A 175 -1.73 18.52 -2.91
N PHE A 176 -0.43 18.19 -2.92
CA PHE A 176 0.58 18.98 -3.61
C PHE A 176 0.32 19.05 -5.12
N VAL A 177 0.01 17.92 -5.76
CA VAL A 177 -0.31 17.87 -7.20
C VAL A 177 -1.61 18.60 -7.53
N ALA A 178 -2.61 18.56 -6.64
CA ALA A 178 -3.85 19.31 -6.84
C ALA A 178 -3.63 20.82 -6.82
N GLU A 179 -2.77 21.31 -5.92
CA GLU A 179 -2.49 22.74 -5.76
C GLU A 179 -1.52 23.28 -6.83
N TYR A 180 -0.41 22.55 -7.08
CA TYR A 180 0.70 23.06 -7.89
C TYR A 180 0.85 22.36 -9.25
N GLY A 181 0.01 21.36 -9.53
CA GLY A 181 0.20 20.44 -10.65
C GLY A 181 1.41 19.53 -10.47
N THR A 182 1.65 18.63 -11.42
CA THR A 182 2.83 17.76 -11.45
C THR A 182 4.11 18.48 -11.93
N THR A 183 4.22 19.79 -11.65
CA THR A 183 5.23 20.77 -12.08
C THR A 183 6.13 20.40 -13.29
N ARG A 184 5.90 21.14 -14.39
CA ARG A 184 6.67 21.23 -15.65
C ARG A 184 6.54 20.02 -16.61
N ALA A 185 5.38 19.93 -17.24
CA ALA A 185 5.29 19.68 -18.69
C ALA A 185 4.53 20.87 -19.30
#